data_AF-A0A8T3DFQ5-F1
#
_entry.id   AF-A0A8T3DFQ5-F1
#
_cell.length_a   1.000
_cell.length_b   1.000
_cell.length_c   1.000
_cell.angle_alpha   90.00
_cell.angle_beta   90.00
_cell.angle_gamma   90.00
#
_symmetry.space_group_name_H-M   'P 1'
#
loop_
_entity.id
_entity.type
_entity.pdbx_description
1 polymer ?
#
loop_
_entity_poly.entity_id
_entity_poly.type
_entity_poly.pdbx_seq_one_letter_code
_entity_poly.pdbx_strand_id
1 'polypeptide(L)'
;MVQLGSVNSRLKVRTIVQNVTVIVLLKLTDTLMSPYFTCPCTNLRSLLVCLYFTGPSLAFTALTISLSKRGVFEALGCGGCCKGGAGYGRSCTSPALCSLWRKSIVSLYPAMCWVTILFIDGKYYACLHLGTCSNITAGDMKSPEGIKLQVESQILGFGLVVLVSILSLCFYLYECLCSSPEDRSKMQSTVKQNLHPESEVEVNKLINIKLTASYTYLSLGMFFDRDDVALPSFSRYFLERSVKEREQAESLLGYQNMRGGQILLQTIAKPSREDWRGGLDALNFSLQYQKSLNQSLVDVHRTANTHGDPHLCDFLEQNFLSDSHDAIKQLGDYVGSLTRLTSSSTHGNMGEYLFDKHTL
;
A
#
# COMPACT_ATOMS: atom_id res chain seq x y z
N MET A 1 40.68 6.69 4.67
CA MET A 1 40.11 7.52 3.59
C MET A 1 38.60 7.45 3.76
N VAL A 2 37.96 8.40 4.47
CA VAL A 2 37.45 9.70 3.94
C VAL A 2 36.37 9.40 2.88
N GLN A 3 35.09 9.71 2.98
CA GLN A 3 34.35 10.79 3.64
C GLN A 3 32.85 10.43 3.56
N LEU A 4 32.07 10.42 4.65
CA LEU A 4 30.60 10.43 4.60
C LEU A 4 30.05 10.77 6.00
N GLY A 5 30.19 12.03 6.42
CA GLY A 5 29.72 12.46 7.75
C GLY A 5 29.46 13.96 7.94
N SER A 6 29.78 14.81 6.96
CA SER A 6 29.78 16.28 7.18
C SER A 6 28.54 17.03 6.65
N VAL A 7 27.62 16.39 5.92
CA VAL A 7 26.55 17.12 5.20
C VAL A 7 25.28 17.30 6.06
N ASN A 8 24.93 16.31 6.89
CA ASN A 8 23.64 16.29 7.59
C ASN A 8 23.58 17.22 8.83
N SER A 9 24.72 17.48 9.47
CA SER A 9 24.81 18.41 10.60
C SER A 9 24.73 19.88 10.16
N ARG A 10 25.28 20.22 8.99
CA ARG A 10 25.24 21.60 8.47
C ARG A 10 23.84 22.02 8.04
N LEU A 11 22.99 21.12 7.53
CA LEU A 11 21.60 21.44 7.17
C LEU A 11 20.76 21.72 8.42
N LYS A 12 20.81 20.86 9.45
CA LYS A 12 20.06 21.07 10.71
C LYS A 12 20.45 22.37 11.40
N VAL A 13 21.74 22.69 11.45
CA VAL A 13 22.23 23.95 12.04
C VAL A 13 21.76 25.17 11.23
N ARG A 14 21.72 25.09 9.89
CA ARG A 14 21.22 26.21 9.05
C ARG A 14 19.74 26.49 9.27
N THR A 15 18.90 25.46 9.38
CA THR A 15 17.46 25.61 9.63
C THR A 15 17.18 26.17 11.02
N ILE A 16 17.93 25.74 12.04
CA ILE A 16 17.81 26.27 13.41
C ILE A 16 18.26 27.73 13.47
N VAL A 17 19.41 28.07 12.87
CA VAL A 17 19.92 29.45 12.82
C VAL A 17 18.95 30.36 12.05
N GLN A 18 18.35 29.91 10.95
CA GLN A 18 17.36 30.70 10.20
C GLN A 18 16.05 30.91 10.96
N ASN A 19 15.54 29.89 11.66
CA ASN A 19 14.34 30.04 12.50
C ASN A 19 14.56 31.00 13.67
N VAL A 20 15.74 30.95 14.30
CA VAL A 20 16.12 31.91 15.35
C VAL A 20 16.25 33.33 14.78
N THR A 21 16.79 33.48 13.57
CA THR A 21 16.92 34.80 12.92
C THR A 21 15.56 35.43 12.60
N VAL A 22 14.59 34.64 12.14
CA VAL A 22 13.22 35.10 11.87
C VAL A 22 12.50 35.48 13.18
N ILE A 23 12.65 34.68 14.24
CA ILE A 23 12.06 34.98 15.55
C ILE A 23 12.68 36.26 16.15
N VAL A 24 13.99 36.46 16.03
CA VAL A 24 14.68 37.65 16.50
C VAL A 24 14.27 38.89 15.71
N LEU A 25 14.14 38.79 14.38
CA LEU A 25 13.64 39.88 13.53
C LEU A 25 12.20 40.27 13.89
N LEU A 26 11.32 39.29 14.11
CA LEU A 26 9.94 39.54 14.53
C LEU A 26 9.87 40.23 15.90
N LYS A 27 10.70 39.80 16.86
CA LYS A 27 10.77 40.42 18.19
C LYS A 27 11.36 41.84 18.16
N LEU A 28 12.32 42.10 17.26
CA LEU A 28 12.91 43.43 17.05
C LEU A 28 11.92 44.39 16.40
N THR A 29 11.12 43.93 15.42
CA THR A 29 10.05 44.74 14.83
C THR A 29 8.96 45.08 15.85
N ASP A 30 8.63 44.14 16.75
CA ASP A 30 7.61 44.33 17.78
C ASP A 30 8.07 45.33 18.85
N THR A 31 9.34 45.25 19.27
CA THR A 31 9.92 46.18 20.25
C THR A 31 10.19 47.57 19.68
N LEU A 32 10.50 47.70 18.39
CA LEU A 32 10.69 49.01 17.74
C LEU A 32 9.37 49.76 17.48
N MET A 33 8.25 49.05 17.27
CA MET A 33 6.94 49.66 16.96
C MET A 33 6.02 49.83 18.18
N SER A 34 6.36 49.21 19.32
CA SER A 34 5.66 49.32 20.60
C SER A 34 5.33 50.74 21.08
N PRO A 35 6.18 51.78 20.92
CA PRO A 35 5.89 53.10 21.49
C PRO A 35 5.07 54.05 20.60
N TYR A 36 4.69 53.68 19.37
CA TYR A 36 4.03 54.60 18.41
C TYR A 36 2.60 54.23 18.00
N PHE A 37 1.94 53.32 18.72
CA PHE A 37 0.62 52.87 18.33
C PHE A 37 -0.49 53.89 18.66
N THR A 38 -0.97 54.58 17.64
CA THR A 38 -2.20 55.39 17.67
C THR A 38 -3.10 54.89 16.55
N CYS A 39 -4.40 54.67 16.81
CA CYS A 39 -5.30 54.16 15.78
C CYS A 39 -5.37 55.13 14.58
N PRO A 40 -5.26 54.63 13.34
CA PRO A 40 -5.09 55.47 12.16
C PRO A 40 -6.44 56.05 11.69
N CYS A 41 -6.58 57.38 11.72
CA CYS A 41 -7.82 58.08 11.35
C CYS A 41 -7.71 58.93 10.05
N THR A 42 -6.68 58.72 9.23
CA THR A 42 -6.51 59.42 7.93
C THR A 42 -6.08 58.47 6.81
N ASN A 43 -6.56 58.73 5.59
CA ASN A 43 -6.37 57.89 4.38
C ASN A 43 -4.90 57.57 4.03
N LEU A 44 -3.94 58.38 4.48
CA LEU A 44 -2.51 58.13 4.25
C LEU A 44 -1.94 57.10 5.23
N ARG A 45 -2.44 57.08 6.48
CA ARG A 45 -2.04 56.09 7.49
C ARG A 45 -2.68 54.72 7.26
N SER A 46 -3.89 54.66 6.69
CA SER A 46 -4.49 53.39 6.27
C SER A 46 -3.68 52.71 5.16
N LEU A 47 -3.04 53.47 4.28
CA LEU A 47 -2.16 52.94 3.23
C LEU A 47 -0.84 52.40 3.81
N LEU A 48 -0.28 53.07 4.82
CA LEU A 48 0.87 52.60 5.61
C LEU A 48 0.56 51.31 6.39
N VAL A 49 -0.66 51.19 6.91
CA VAL A 49 -1.16 49.98 7.55
C VAL A 49 -1.34 48.87 6.51
N CYS A 50 -1.94 49.13 5.35
CA CYS A 50 -1.99 48.16 4.25
C CYS A 50 -0.59 47.70 3.81
N LEU A 51 0.40 48.59 3.73
CA LEU A 51 1.81 48.24 3.43
C LEU A 51 2.44 47.40 4.54
N TYR A 52 2.15 47.68 5.81
CA TYR A 52 2.60 46.88 6.95
C TYR A 52 1.97 45.48 6.98
N PHE A 53 0.72 45.34 6.54
CA PHE A 53 -0.02 44.06 6.52
C PHE A 53 0.35 43.20 5.29
N THR A 54 0.55 43.83 4.14
CA THR A 54 0.83 43.12 2.88
C THR A 54 2.32 42.91 2.66
N GLY A 55 3.19 43.81 3.15
CA GLY A 55 4.64 43.76 2.91
C GLY A 55 5.31 42.48 3.44
N PRO A 56 5.19 42.14 4.74
CA PRO A 56 5.76 40.93 5.30
C PRO A 56 5.14 39.65 4.71
N SER A 57 3.82 39.64 4.45
CA SER A 57 3.12 38.51 3.83
C SER A 57 3.61 38.27 2.39
N LEU A 58 3.76 39.34 1.60
CA LEU A 58 4.32 39.28 0.25
C LEU A 58 5.81 38.87 0.26
N ALA A 59 6.59 39.33 1.24
CA ALA A 59 7.99 38.92 1.40
C ALA A 59 8.11 37.44 1.77
N PHE A 60 7.26 36.94 2.69
CA PHE A 60 7.28 35.54 3.12
C PHE A 60 6.79 34.61 2.01
N THR A 61 5.73 34.98 1.29
CA THR A 61 5.26 34.25 0.10
C THR A 61 6.30 34.22 -1.01
N ALA A 62 6.99 35.33 -1.27
CA ALA A 62 8.10 35.37 -2.22
C ALA A 62 9.27 34.46 -1.77
N LEU A 63 9.57 34.42 -0.47
CA LEU A 63 10.61 33.55 0.10
C LEU A 63 10.23 32.07 -0.01
N THR A 64 8.99 31.69 0.32
CA THR A 64 8.53 30.29 0.21
C THR A 64 8.44 29.82 -1.24
N ILE A 65 8.01 30.68 -2.17
CA ILE A 65 8.06 30.41 -3.62
C ILE A 65 9.51 30.22 -4.10
N SER A 66 10.45 31.05 -3.61
CA SER A 66 11.87 30.96 -3.95
C SER A 66 12.52 29.68 -3.40
N LEU A 67 12.17 29.28 -2.17
CA LEU A 67 12.63 28.03 -1.55
C LEU A 67 12.01 26.78 -2.21
N SER A 68 10.75 26.87 -2.65
CA SER A 68 10.06 25.84 -3.44
C SER A 68 10.73 25.62 -4.81
N LYS A 69 11.11 26.70 -5.51
CA LYS A 69 11.84 26.64 -6.79
C LYS A 69 13.26 26.07 -6.66
N ARG A 70 13.88 26.15 -5.47
CA ARG A 70 15.24 25.62 -5.19
C ARG A 70 15.25 24.16 -4.72
N GLY A 71 14.12 23.45 -4.76
CA GLY A 71 14.06 22.03 -4.41
C GLY A 71 14.18 21.72 -2.91
N VAL A 72 14.12 22.73 -2.03
CA VAL A 72 14.32 22.53 -0.57
C VAL A 72 13.22 21.65 0.04
N PHE A 73 12.01 21.67 -0.54
CA PHE A 73 10.88 20.80 -0.16
C PHE A 73 10.89 19.42 -0.85
N GLU A 74 11.91 19.07 -1.63
CA GLU A 74 12.10 17.67 -2.07
C GLU A 74 12.60 16.77 -0.92
N ALA A 75 13.13 17.37 0.16
CA ALA A 75 13.57 16.63 1.34
C ALA A 75 12.45 16.25 2.33
N LEU A 76 11.24 16.81 2.17
CA LEU A 76 10.02 16.37 2.87
C LEU A 76 9.18 15.62 1.84
N GLY A 77 9.40 14.31 1.81
CA GLY A 77 8.98 13.38 0.75
C GLY A 77 7.55 13.55 0.28
N CYS A 78 7.41 14.07 -0.94
CA CYS A 78 6.28 13.83 -1.83
C CYS A 78 6.74 14.23 -3.24
N GLY A 79 7.76 13.52 -3.75
CA GLY A 79 8.23 13.63 -5.12
C GLY A 79 7.89 12.32 -5.83
N GLY A 80 6.76 12.27 -6.52
CA GLY A 80 6.39 11.04 -7.25
C GLY A 80 5.16 11.09 -8.14
N CYS A 81 4.17 11.97 -7.93
CA CYS A 81 2.88 11.75 -8.61
C CYS A 81 2.83 11.97 -10.13
N CYS A 82 3.75 12.70 -10.79
CA CYS A 82 3.52 13.08 -12.19
C CYS A 82 4.79 13.23 -13.05
N LYS A 83 5.54 12.15 -13.27
CA LYS A 83 6.35 12.01 -14.49
C LYS A 83 6.08 10.65 -15.12
N GLY A 84 5.15 10.63 -16.06
CA GLY A 84 4.69 9.43 -16.75
C GLY A 84 5.69 8.90 -17.79
N GLY A 85 5.70 7.58 -17.94
CA GLY A 85 5.93 6.86 -19.18
C GLY A 85 4.63 6.13 -19.55
N ALA A 86 4.27 6.16 -20.83
CA ALA A 86 2.96 5.76 -21.34
C ALA A 86 2.62 4.27 -21.13
N GLY A 87 1.39 3.98 -20.67
CA GLY A 87 0.84 2.62 -20.63
C GLY A 87 -0.30 2.44 -19.63
N TYR A 88 -1.53 2.75 -20.07
CA TYR A 88 -2.83 2.31 -19.54
C TYR A 88 -3.16 2.44 -18.03
N GLY A 89 -4.13 3.32 -17.73
CA GLY A 89 -5.34 2.88 -17.03
C GLY A 89 -5.40 3.00 -15.50
N ARG A 90 -5.21 4.19 -14.94
CA ARG A 90 -6.02 4.69 -13.81
C ARG A 90 -5.86 6.20 -13.69
N SER A 91 -6.96 6.92 -13.87
CA SER A 91 -7.05 8.37 -13.85
C SER A 91 -6.72 8.92 -12.47
N CYS A 92 -5.50 9.46 -12.28
CA CYS A 92 -5.32 10.52 -11.30
C CYS A 92 -6.26 11.66 -11.69
N THR A 93 -7.18 12.05 -10.81
CA THR A 93 -7.99 13.26 -10.98
C THR A 93 -7.05 14.47 -11.01
N SER A 94 -6.63 14.83 -12.22
CA SER A 94 -5.86 16.02 -12.60
C SER A 94 -4.54 16.28 -11.84
N PRO A 95 -3.38 15.91 -12.40
CA PRO A 95 -2.03 16.38 -12.01
C PRO A 95 -1.94 17.90 -11.76
N ALA A 96 -2.74 18.65 -12.52
CA ALA A 96 -2.81 20.10 -12.44
C ALA A 96 -3.37 20.58 -11.10
N LEU A 97 -4.43 19.95 -10.56
CA LEU A 97 -4.99 20.37 -9.27
C LEU A 97 -4.02 20.09 -8.12
N CYS A 98 -3.36 18.93 -8.09
CA CYS A 98 -2.43 18.59 -7.01
C CYS A 98 -1.19 19.51 -7.01
N SER A 99 -0.63 19.83 -8.19
CA SER A 99 0.51 20.76 -8.30
C SER A 99 0.13 22.24 -8.08
N LEU A 100 -1.07 22.65 -8.49
CA LEU A 100 -1.61 23.99 -8.24
C LEU A 100 -1.91 24.16 -6.75
N TRP A 101 -2.48 23.14 -6.08
CA TRP A 101 -2.78 23.18 -4.66
C TRP A 101 -1.56 23.10 -3.74
N ARG A 102 -0.52 22.33 -4.11
CA ARG A 102 0.77 22.36 -3.39
C ARG A 102 1.38 23.76 -3.39
N LYS A 103 1.31 24.45 -4.53
CA LYS A 103 1.75 25.86 -4.65
C LYS A 103 0.84 26.79 -3.84
N SER A 104 -0.48 26.56 -3.84
CA SER A 104 -1.44 27.33 -3.06
C SER A 104 -1.24 27.18 -1.55
N ILE A 105 -1.05 25.97 -1.01
CA ILE A 105 -0.85 25.73 0.43
C ILE A 105 0.45 26.36 0.92
N VAL A 106 1.56 26.16 0.20
CA VAL A 106 2.86 26.74 0.56
C VAL A 106 2.85 28.27 0.48
N SER A 107 1.98 28.84 -0.36
CA SER A 107 1.76 30.29 -0.45
C SER A 107 0.78 30.81 0.61
N LEU A 108 -0.27 30.06 0.96
CA LEU A 108 -1.33 30.54 1.85
C LEU A 108 -0.99 30.34 3.34
N TYR A 109 -0.24 29.29 3.68
CA TYR A 109 0.08 28.96 5.07
C TYR A 109 0.80 30.09 5.83
N PRO A 110 1.83 30.77 5.26
CA PRO A 110 2.47 31.91 5.92
C PRO A 110 1.52 33.10 6.10
N ALA A 111 0.63 33.36 5.13
CA ALA A 111 -0.35 34.43 5.23
C ALA A 111 -1.38 34.14 6.34
N MET A 112 -1.82 32.89 6.46
CA MET A 112 -2.72 32.46 7.53
C MET A 112 -2.06 32.52 8.91
N CYS A 113 -0.79 32.11 9.05
CA CYS A 113 -0.03 32.29 10.29
C CYS A 113 0.18 33.76 10.66
N TRP A 114 0.28 34.65 9.67
CA TRP A 114 0.44 36.09 9.93
C TRP A 114 -0.88 36.72 10.39
N VAL A 115 -1.99 36.35 9.76
CA VAL A 115 -3.34 36.77 10.18
C VAL A 115 -3.62 36.30 11.61
N THR A 116 -3.20 35.11 12.01
CA THR A 116 -3.44 34.62 13.37
C THR A 116 -2.60 35.34 14.42
N ILE A 117 -1.36 35.75 14.10
CA ILE A 117 -0.55 36.62 14.97
C ILE A 117 -1.25 37.97 15.21
N LEU A 118 -1.82 38.59 14.16
CA LEU A 118 -2.58 39.83 14.29
C LEU A 118 -3.81 39.73 15.19
N PHE A 119 -4.52 38.59 15.12
CA PHE A 119 -5.70 38.36 15.97
C PHE A 119 -5.32 38.04 17.42
N ILE A 120 -4.15 37.45 17.66
CA ILE A 120 -3.65 37.18 19.02
C ILE A 120 -3.27 38.49 19.74
N ASP A 121 -2.78 39.51 19.03
CA ASP A 121 -2.48 40.80 19.67
C ASP A 121 -3.74 41.55 20.16
N GLY A 122 -4.91 41.30 19.58
CA GLY A 122 -6.23 41.79 20.03
C GLY A 122 -6.46 43.31 20.00
N LYS A 123 -5.41 44.12 19.92
CA LYS A 123 -5.47 45.60 19.94
C LYS A 123 -6.22 46.19 18.74
N TYR A 124 -6.18 45.50 17.60
CA TYR A 124 -6.81 45.96 16.35
C TYR A 124 -8.30 45.63 16.26
N TYR A 125 -8.73 44.47 16.77
CA TYR A 125 -10.15 44.10 16.77
C TYR A 125 -10.97 45.07 17.63
N ALA A 126 -10.39 45.49 18.76
CA ALA A 126 -10.94 46.55 19.60
C ALA A 126 -11.10 47.88 18.83
N CYS A 127 -10.10 48.30 18.04
CA CYS A 127 -10.18 49.56 17.31
C CYS A 127 -11.18 49.53 16.13
N LEU A 128 -11.45 48.37 15.54
CA LEU A 128 -12.43 48.22 14.46
C LEU A 128 -13.89 48.27 14.97
N HIS A 129 -14.14 47.75 16.17
CA HIS A 129 -15.49 47.63 16.73
C HIS A 129 -15.99 48.89 17.46
N LEU A 130 -15.07 49.69 18.02
CA LEU A 130 -15.41 50.90 18.79
C LEU A 130 -15.74 52.12 17.92
N GLY A 131 -15.49 52.09 16.61
CA GLY A 131 -16.03 53.03 15.61
C GLY A 131 -15.75 54.53 15.83
N THR A 132 -14.94 54.91 16.83
CA THR A 132 -14.73 56.29 17.26
C THR A 132 -13.25 56.60 17.36
N CYS A 133 -12.82 57.57 16.57
CA CYS A 133 -11.45 58.05 16.49
C CYS A 133 -11.12 58.99 17.66
N SER A 134 -10.83 58.44 18.83
CA SER A 134 -10.11 59.14 19.90
C SER A 134 -8.85 58.37 20.26
N ASN A 135 -7.81 59.07 20.72
CA ASN A 135 -6.52 58.49 21.08
C ASN A 135 -6.69 57.50 22.25
N ILE A 136 -6.95 56.23 21.93
CA ILE A 136 -6.96 55.13 22.92
C ILE A 136 -5.55 55.08 23.50
N THR A 137 -5.42 55.39 24.79
CA THR A 137 -4.15 55.24 25.50
C THR A 137 -4.05 53.83 26.08
N ALA A 138 -2.84 53.37 26.42
CA ALA A 138 -2.65 52.04 27.00
C ALA A 138 -3.47 51.78 28.29
N GLY A 139 -4.04 52.82 28.91
CA GLY A 139 -4.96 52.73 30.05
C GLY A 139 -6.37 52.23 29.70
N ASP A 140 -6.89 52.55 28.50
CA ASP A 140 -8.25 52.19 28.09
C ASP A 140 -8.40 50.70 27.78
N MET A 141 -7.29 50.03 27.43
CA MET A 141 -7.24 48.57 27.27
C MET A 141 -7.36 47.79 28.60
N LYS A 142 -7.28 48.46 29.76
CA LYS A 142 -7.51 47.85 31.08
C LYS A 142 -8.96 47.96 31.56
N SER A 143 -9.85 48.56 30.78
CA SER A 143 -11.30 48.56 31.03
C SER A 143 -11.89 47.14 30.85
N PRO A 144 -12.90 46.75 31.66
CA PRO A 144 -13.52 45.42 31.56
C PRO A 144 -14.13 45.13 30.17
N GLU A 145 -14.58 46.15 29.43
CA GLU A 145 -15.10 45.98 28.06
C GLU A 145 -13.98 45.74 27.03
N GLY A 146 -12.84 46.41 27.19
CA GLY A 146 -11.66 46.20 26.33
C GLY A 146 -11.06 44.81 26.49
N ILE A 147 -11.02 44.30 27.73
CA ILE A 147 -10.57 42.93 28.03
C ILE A 147 -11.52 41.89 27.42
N LYS A 148 -12.85 42.13 27.49
CA LYS A 148 -13.85 41.22 26.90
C LYS A 148 -13.69 41.10 25.38
N LEU A 149 -13.54 42.23 24.67
CA LEU A 149 -13.31 42.21 23.22
C LEU A 149 -11.99 41.54 22.84
N GLN A 150 -10.94 41.74 23.64
CA GLN A 150 -9.65 41.10 23.42
C GLN A 150 -9.77 39.57 23.56
N VAL A 151 -10.47 39.07 24.57
CA VAL A 151 -10.72 37.64 24.76
C VAL A 151 -11.56 37.05 23.62
N GLU A 152 -12.61 37.74 23.17
CA GLU A 152 -13.42 37.28 22.02
C GLU A 152 -12.59 37.19 20.73
N SER A 153 -11.73 38.18 20.47
CA SER A 153 -10.84 38.17 19.30
C SER A 153 -9.82 37.03 19.35
N GLN A 154 -9.29 36.72 20.54
CA GLN A 154 -8.38 35.59 20.72
C GLN A 154 -9.09 34.25 20.54
N ILE A 155 -10.30 34.08 21.08
CA ILE A 155 -11.09 32.84 20.91
C ILE A 155 -11.40 32.59 19.43
N LEU A 156 -11.82 33.62 18.68
CA LEU A 156 -12.02 33.52 17.24
C LEU A 156 -10.72 33.17 16.50
N GLY A 157 -9.61 33.82 16.86
CA GLY A 157 -8.30 33.55 16.27
C GLY A 157 -7.85 32.11 16.50
N PHE A 158 -7.94 31.61 17.74
CA PHE A 158 -7.59 30.22 18.08
C PHE A 158 -8.52 29.22 17.39
N GLY A 159 -9.83 29.47 17.33
CA GLY A 159 -10.78 28.60 16.63
C GLY A 159 -10.45 28.42 15.15
N LEU A 160 -10.03 29.50 14.48
CA LEU A 160 -9.68 29.47 13.06
C LEU A 160 -8.36 28.73 12.80
N VAL A 161 -7.37 28.85 13.70
CA VAL A 161 -6.12 28.06 13.65
C VAL A 161 -6.40 26.57 13.76
N VAL A 162 -7.23 26.18 14.73
CA VAL A 162 -7.56 24.78 14.98
C VAL A 162 -8.30 24.16 13.80
N LEU A 163 -9.28 24.88 13.23
CA LEU A 163 -10.02 24.41 12.05
C LEU A 163 -9.11 24.19 10.84
N VAL A 164 -8.23 25.15 10.53
CA VAL A 164 -7.28 25.04 9.41
C VAL A 164 -6.28 23.89 9.64
N SER A 165 -5.82 23.72 10.88
CA SER A 165 -4.90 22.64 11.24
C SER A 165 -5.54 21.26 11.09
N ILE A 166 -6.79 21.09 11.53
CA ILE A 166 -7.55 19.85 11.40
C ILE A 166 -7.82 19.54 9.92
N LEU A 167 -8.26 20.52 9.13
CA LEU A 167 -8.49 20.33 7.69
C LEU A 167 -7.20 19.95 6.96
N SER A 168 -6.07 20.54 7.33
CA SER A 168 -4.76 20.18 6.78
C SER A 168 -4.34 18.77 7.17
N LEU A 169 -4.53 18.37 8.43
CA LEU A 169 -4.22 17.02 8.92
C LEU A 169 -5.10 15.95 8.26
N CYS A 170 -6.41 16.17 8.16
CA CYS A 170 -7.34 15.25 7.49
C CYS A 170 -6.99 15.04 6.02
N PHE A 171 -6.55 16.09 5.32
CA PHE A 171 -6.14 15.99 3.93
C PHE A 171 -4.78 15.29 3.77
N TYR A 172 -3.82 15.53 4.68
CA TYR A 172 -2.56 14.78 4.75
C TYR A 172 -2.80 13.28 5.00
N LEU A 173 -3.73 12.95 5.90
CA LEU A 173 -4.10 11.57 6.17
C LEU A 173 -4.79 10.93 4.96
N TYR A 174 -5.63 11.67 4.23
CA TYR A 174 -6.25 11.20 2.99
C TYR A 174 -5.21 10.92 1.89
N GLU A 175 -4.22 11.80 1.70
CA GLU A 175 -3.08 11.58 0.78
C GLU A 175 -2.21 10.38 1.20
N CYS A 176 -1.96 10.19 2.51
CA CYS A 176 -1.26 9.00 3.01
C CYS A 176 -2.04 7.70 2.79
N LEU A 177 -3.38 7.73 2.90
CA LEU A 177 -4.25 6.59 2.62
C LEU A 177 -4.39 6.32 1.11
N CYS A 178 -4.24 7.35 0.27
CA CYS A 178 -4.20 7.22 -1.19
C CYS A 178 -2.81 6.84 -1.75
N SER A 179 -1.74 6.87 -0.93
CA SER A 179 -0.50 6.17 -1.24
C SER A 179 -0.74 4.66 -1.12
N SER A 180 -1.28 4.10 -2.19
CA SER A 180 -1.21 2.67 -2.49
C SER A 180 0.24 2.18 -2.27
N PRO A 181 0.46 0.99 -1.68
CA PRO A 181 1.78 0.40 -1.48
C PRO A 181 2.45 -0.09 -2.79
N GLU A 182 2.14 0.50 -3.95
CA GLU A 182 2.54 0.01 -5.27
C GLU A 182 3.77 0.69 -5.88
N ASP A 183 4.34 1.73 -5.27
CA ASP A 183 5.59 2.33 -5.80
C ASP A 183 6.83 1.89 -4.99
N ARG A 184 6.86 0.61 -4.63
CA ARG A 184 8.14 -0.08 -4.47
C ARG A 184 8.63 -0.28 -5.89
N SER A 185 9.45 0.64 -6.40
CA SER A 185 10.17 0.44 -7.64
C SER A 185 10.87 -0.92 -7.56
N LYS A 186 10.24 -1.94 -8.15
CA LYS A 186 10.89 -3.23 -8.36
C LYS A 186 12.03 -2.86 -9.27
N MET A 187 13.23 -2.76 -8.72
CA MET A 187 14.45 -2.97 -9.46
C MET A 187 14.20 -4.27 -10.23
N GLN A 188 13.83 -4.15 -11.51
CA GLN A 188 13.42 -5.30 -12.30
C GLN A 188 14.61 -6.24 -12.28
N SER A 189 14.35 -7.52 -11.98
CA SER A 189 15.41 -8.51 -11.90
C SER A 189 16.21 -8.49 -13.20
N THR A 190 17.54 -8.47 -13.09
CA THR A 190 18.46 -8.36 -14.23
C THR A 190 18.26 -9.49 -15.25
N VAL A 191 17.74 -10.64 -14.81
CA VAL A 191 17.51 -11.82 -15.65
C VAL A 191 16.09 -11.88 -16.23
N LYS A 192 15.19 -10.95 -15.86
CA LYS A 192 13.78 -11.01 -16.29
C LYS A 192 13.66 -10.60 -17.75
N GLN A 193 13.37 -11.57 -18.61
CA GLN A 193 13.16 -11.38 -20.04
C GLN A 193 11.88 -12.08 -20.49
N ASN A 194 11.00 -11.34 -21.17
CA ASN A 194 9.72 -11.83 -21.73
C ASN A 194 8.83 -12.60 -20.73
N LEU A 195 8.90 -12.27 -19.45
CA LEU A 195 7.99 -12.79 -18.42
C LEU A 195 6.96 -11.72 -18.08
N HIS A 196 5.75 -11.88 -18.59
CA HIS A 196 4.65 -10.95 -18.32
C HIS A 196 4.25 -11.02 -16.83
N PRO A 197 3.92 -9.89 -16.17
CA PRO A 197 3.51 -9.88 -14.75
C PRO A 197 2.30 -10.77 -14.45
N GLU A 198 1.37 -10.91 -15.39
CA GLU A 198 0.21 -11.81 -15.23
C GLU A 198 0.65 -13.29 -15.22
N SER A 199 1.60 -13.67 -16.08
CA SER A 199 2.19 -15.01 -16.08
C SER A 199 2.93 -15.28 -14.76
N GLU A 200 3.67 -14.30 -14.24
CA GLU A 200 4.33 -14.40 -12.92
C GLU A 200 3.32 -14.64 -11.79
N VAL A 201 2.20 -13.91 -11.78
CA VAL A 201 1.13 -14.08 -10.80
C VAL A 201 0.47 -15.45 -10.93
N GLU A 202 0.17 -15.90 -12.14
CA GLU A 202 -0.49 -17.18 -12.35
C GLU A 202 0.42 -18.37 -12.00
N VAL A 203 1.74 -18.26 -12.24
CA VAL A 203 2.72 -19.25 -11.75
C VAL A 203 2.75 -19.28 -10.22
N ASN A 204 2.71 -18.13 -9.54
CA ASN A 204 2.64 -18.08 -8.07
C ASN A 204 1.36 -18.73 -7.53
N LYS A 205 0.22 -18.51 -8.21
CA LYS A 205 -1.04 -19.18 -7.87
C LYS A 205 -0.96 -20.69 -8.10
N LEU A 206 -0.38 -21.14 -9.21
CA LEU A 206 -0.17 -22.56 -9.49
C LEU A 206 0.72 -23.25 -8.44
N ILE A 207 1.78 -22.57 -7.99
CA ILE A 207 2.63 -23.05 -6.88
C ILE A 207 1.79 -23.30 -5.63
N ASN A 208 0.95 -22.35 -5.22
CA ASN A 208 0.10 -22.51 -4.04
C ASN A 208 -0.93 -23.64 -4.23
N ILE A 209 -1.51 -23.78 -5.42
CA ILE A 209 -2.41 -24.89 -5.77
C ILE A 209 -1.69 -26.24 -5.63
N LYS A 210 -0.45 -26.37 -6.12
CA LYS A 210 0.34 -27.61 -6.03
C LYS A 210 0.74 -27.95 -4.59
N LEU A 211 1.10 -26.96 -3.78
CA LEU A 211 1.35 -27.15 -2.35
C LEU A 211 0.08 -27.57 -1.60
N THR A 212 -1.07 -26.98 -1.93
CA THR A 212 -2.37 -27.39 -1.38
C THR A 212 -2.74 -28.80 -1.79
N ALA A 213 -2.41 -29.21 -3.02
CA ALA A 213 -2.60 -30.57 -3.49
C ALA A 213 -1.75 -31.58 -2.73
N SER A 214 -0.47 -31.27 -2.51
CA SER A 214 0.41 -32.07 -1.66
C SER A 214 -0.18 -32.26 -0.26
N TYR A 215 -0.67 -31.18 0.37
CA TYR A 215 -1.27 -31.27 1.70
C TYR A 215 -2.57 -32.10 1.73
N THR A 216 -3.40 -31.98 0.68
CA THR A 216 -4.62 -32.78 0.53
C THR A 216 -4.31 -34.28 0.39
N TYR A 217 -3.32 -34.63 -0.43
CA TYR A 217 -2.89 -36.02 -0.58
C TYR A 217 -2.19 -36.59 0.66
N LEU A 218 -1.48 -35.75 1.42
CA LEU A 218 -0.93 -36.13 2.71
C LEU A 218 -2.05 -36.53 3.68
N SER A 219 -3.11 -35.71 3.77
CA SER A 219 -4.29 -36.02 4.58
C SER A 219 -4.97 -37.33 4.16
N LEU A 220 -5.14 -37.56 2.85
CA LEU A 220 -5.64 -38.84 2.32
C LEU A 220 -4.75 -40.02 2.69
N GLY A 221 -3.44 -39.90 2.54
CA GLY A 221 -2.49 -40.96 2.90
C GLY A 221 -2.58 -41.32 4.38
N MET A 222 -2.64 -40.32 5.26
CA MET A 222 -2.79 -40.53 6.71
C MET A 222 -4.16 -41.11 7.09
N PHE A 223 -5.22 -40.79 6.33
CA PHE A 223 -6.53 -41.39 6.56
C PHE A 223 -6.51 -42.91 6.35
N PHE A 224 -5.87 -43.39 5.28
CA PHE A 224 -5.80 -44.83 4.99
C PHE A 224 -4.86 -45.62 5.92
N ASP A 225 -3.95 -44.92 6.62
CA ASP A 225 -3.03 -45.50 7.60
C ASP A 225 -3.66 -45.70 8.99
N ARG A 226 -4.85 -45.14 9.23
CA ARG A 226 -5.56 -45.32 10.50
C ARG A 226 -5.88 -46.80 10.75
N ASP A 227 -5.92 -47.20 12.01
CA ASP A 227 -6.20 -48.57 12.44
C ASP A 227 -7.62 -49.04 12.06
N ASP A 228 -8.59 -48.12 11.98
CA ASP A 228 -9.97 -48.41 11.61
C ASP A 228 -10.20 -48.50 10.08
N VAL A 229 -9.21 -48.11 9.26
CA VAL A 229 -9.25 -48.20 7.79
C VAL A 229 -8.26 -49.26 7.28
N ALA A 230 -7.00 -49.18 7.72
CA ALA A 230 -5.93 -50.17 7.54
C ALA A 230 -5.70 -50.64 6.08
N LEU A 231 -5.61 -49.70 5.14
CA LEU A 231 -5.30 -49.95 3.72
C LEU A 231 -3.91 -49.37 3.37
N PRO A 232 -2.81 -50.11 3.64
CA PRO A 232 -1.46 -49.56 3.60
C PRO A 232 -0.98 -49.22 2.18
N SER A 233 -1.43 -49.91 1.14
CA SER A 233 -1.02 -49.58 -0.24
C SER A 233 -1.73 -48.33 -0.73
N PHE A 234 -3.00 -48.12 -0.36
CA PHE A 234 -3.68 -46.83 -0.56
C PHE A 234 -2.96 -45.68 0.16
N SER A 235 -2.56 -45.89 1.42
CA SER A 235 -1.79 -44.90 2.16
C SER A 235 -0.50 -44.54 1.41
N ARG A 236 0.31 -45.56 1.06
CA ARG A 236 1.56 -45.38 0.31
C ARG A 236 1.34 -44.64 -1.00
N TYR A 237 0.34 -45.03 -1.79
CA TYR A 237 0.02 -44.39 -3.07
C TYR A 237 -0.27 -42.88 -2.91
N PHE A 238 -1.08 -42.50 -1.93
CA PHE A 238 -1.40 -41.08 -1.71
C PHE A 238 -0.23 -40.31 -1.10
N LEU A 239 0.59 -40.92 -0.25
CA LEU A 239 1.81 -40.30 0.26
C LEU A 239 2.83 -40.05 -0.86
N GLU A 240 3.04 -41.03 -1.75
CA GLU A 240 3.86 -40.87 -2.96
C GLU A 240 3.32 -39.74 -3.85
N ARG A 241 1.99 -39.66 -4.01
CA ARG A 241 1.35 -38.56 -4.75
C ARG A 241 1.58 -37.19 -4.08
N SER A 242 1.50 -37.13 -2.75
CA SER A 242 1.78 -35.91 -1.99
C SER A 242 3.21 -35.40 -2.21
N VAL A 243 4.18 -36.31 -2.26
CA VAL A 243 5.58 -35.98 -2.57
C VAL A 243 5.69 -35.48 -4.01
N LYS A 244 5.11 -36.16 -4.99
CA LYS A 244 5.16 -35.74 -6.40
C LYS A 244 4.58 -34.35 -6.63
N GLU A 245 3.43 -34.01 -6.02
CA GLU A 245 2.86 -32.65 -6.15
C GLU A 245 3.74 -31.59 -5.48
N ARG A 246 4.46 -31.94 -4.40
CA ARG A 246 5.42 -31.04 -3.75
C ARG A 246 6.67 -30.81 -4.61
N GLU A 247 7.22 -31.85 -5.22
CA GLU A 247 8.32 -31.73 -6.18
C GLU A 247 7.94 -30.86 -7.38
N GLN A 248 6.69 -30.98 -7.85
CA GLN A 248 6.14 -30.12 -8.90
C GLN A 248 6.06 -28.64 -8.46
N ALA A 249 5.65 -28.37 -7.22
CA ALA A 249 5.68 -27.02 -6.66
C ALA A 249 7.12 -26.47 -6.55
N GLU A 250 8.07 -27.28 -6.11
CA GLU A 250 9.49 -26.92 -6.02
C GLU A 250 10.10 -26.63 -7.41
N SER A 251 9.74 -27.41 -8.43
CA SER A 251 10.12 -27.17 -9.82
C SER A 251 9.59 -25.81 -10.33
N LEU A 252 8.33 -25.47 -10.05
CA LEU A 252 7.75 -24.17 -10.39
C LEU A 252 8.43 -23.01 -9.65
N LEU A 253 8.78 -23.18 -8.38
CA LEU A 253 9.55 -22.20 -7.61
C LEU A 253 10.93 -21.95 -8.23
N GLY A 254 11.63 -23.03 -8.61
CA GLY A 254 12.90 -22.95 -9.33
C GLY A 254 12.76 -22.21 -10.66
N TYR A 255 11.71 -22.52 -11.42
CA TYR A 255 11.41 -21.87 -12.69
C TYR A 255 11.13 -20.37 -12.54
N GLN A 256 10.33 -19.97 -11.55
CA GLN A 256 10.01 -18.56 -11.28
C GLN A 256 11.30 -17.76 -10.99
N ASN A 257 12.19 -18.30 -10.16
CA ASN A 257 13.49 -17.68 -9.86
C ASN A 257 14.38 -17.61 -11.10
N MET A 258 14.44 -18.67 -11.90
CA MET A 258 15.22 -18.73 -13.14
C MET A 258 14.82 -17.62 -14.12
N ARG A 259 13.51 -17.36 -14.26
CA ARG A 259 12.97 -16.31 -15.14
C ARG A 259 13.00 -14.91 -14.51
N GLY A 260 13.53 -14.75 -13.30
CA GLY A 260 13.60 -13.47 -12.59
C GLY A 260 12.26 -12.98 -12.03
N GLY A 261 11.26 -13.86 -11.94
CA GLY A 261 10.01 -13.59 -11.24
C GLY A 261 10.20 -13.58 -9.72
N GLN A 262 9.28 -12.93 -9.01
CA GLN A 262 9.25 -12.94 -7.56
C GLN A 262 8.25 -13.97 -7.05
N ILE A 263 8.74 -14.84 -6.16
CA ILE A 263 7.91 -15.83 -5.49
C ILE A 263 7.08 -15.14 -4.41
N LEU A 264 5.76 -15.31 -4.48
CA LEU A 264 4.81 -14.86 -3.47
C LEU A 264 4.04 -16.07 -2.93
N LEU A 265 4.54 -16.64 -1.84
CA LEU A 265 3.86 -17.76 -1.16
C LEU A 265 2.64 -17.24 -0.38
N GLN A 266 1.54 -17.95 -0.51
CA GLN A 266 0.30 -17.69 0.21
C GLN A 266 0.03 -18.79 1.24
N THR A 267 -0.90 -18.52 2.16
CA THR A 267 -1.37 -19.51 3.14
C THR A 267 -1.89 -20.76 2.43
N ILE A 268 -1.53 -21.93 2.96
CA ILE A 268 -2.08 -23.21 2.51
C ILE A 268 -3.28 -23.52 3.42
N ALA A 269 -4.47 -23.52 2.83
CA ALA A 269 -5.68 -23.84 3.58
C ALA A 269 -5.71 -25.33 3.96
N LYS A 270 -6.40 -25.65 5.06
CA LYS A 270 -6.67 -27.05 5.39
C LYS A 270 -7.52 -27.70 4.28
N PRO A 271 -7.35 -29.01 4.02
CA PRO A 271 -8.18 -29.72 3.07
C PRO A 271 -9.67 -29.53 3.38
N SER A 272 -10.49 -29.31 2.36
CA SER A 272 -11.93 -29.04 2.52
C SER A 272 -12.72 -30.26 3.00
N ARG A 273 -12.15 -31.46 2.85
CA ARG A 273 -12.78 -32.72 3.19
C ARG A 273 -11.84 -33.56 4.06
N GLU A 274 -12.34 -33.95 5.22
CA GLU A 274 -11.64 -34.80 6.20
C GLU A 274 -12.35 -36.17 6.34
N ASP A 275 -13.64 -36.25 6.01
CA ASP A 275 -14.46 -37.47 6.10
C ASP A 275 -14.49 -38.25 4.77
N TRP A 276 -13.57 -39.19 4.64
CA TRP A 276 -13.51 -40.17 3.55
C TRP A 276 -14.28 -41.43 3.93
N ARG A 277 -15.09 -41.98 3.01
CA ARG A 277 -15.95 -43.14 3.30
C ARG A 277 -15.36 -44.49 2.91
N GLY A 278 -14.29 -44.51 2.11
CA GLY A 278 -13.65 -45.72 1.59
C GLY A 278 -12.73 -45.44 0.40
N GLY A 279 -12.11 -46.49 -0.15
CA GLY A 279 -11.17 -46.37 -1.26
C GLY A 279 -11.79 -45.78 -2.53
N LEU A 280 -13.01 -46.20 -2.88
CA LEU A 280 -13.69 -45.72 -4.09
C LEU A 280 -14.04 -44.23 -4.04
N ASP A 281 -14.45 -43.74 -2.87
CA ASP A 281 -14.77 -42.33 -2.64
C ASP A 281 -13.51 -41.46 -2.74
N ALA A 282 -12.41 -41.90 -2.13
CA ALA A 282 -11.12 -41.22 -2.22
C ALA A 282 -10.58 -41.16 -3.66
N LEU A 283 -10.68 -42.25 -4.43
CA LEU A 283 -10.25 -42.29 -5.83
C LEU A 283 -11.11 -41.38 -6.73
N ASN A 284 -12.44 -41.37 -6.53
CA ASN A 284 -13.33 -40.47 -7.26
C ASN A 284 -13.04 -39.00 -6.97
N PHE A 285 -12.86 -38.65 -5.70
CA PHE A 285 -12.41 -37.31 -5.32
C PHE A 285 -11.08 -36.97 -5.98
N SER A 286 -10.10 -37.87 -5.89
CA SER A 286 -8.75 -37.66 -6.44
C SER A 286 -8.77 -37.47 -7.96
N LEU A 287 -9.63 -38.19 -8.67
CA LEU A 287 -9.83 -38.02 -10.12
C LEU A 287 -10.36 -36.63 -10.47
N GLN A 288 -11.40 -36.17 -9.76
CA GLN A 288 -11.94 -34.82 -9.98
C GLN A 288 -10.94 -33.74 -9.58
N TYR A 289 -10.21 -33.98 -8.50
CA TYR A 289 -9.17 -33.07 -8.02
C TYR A 289 -8.02 -32.94 -9.03
N GLN A 290 -7.50 -34.06 -9.58
CA GLN A 290 -6.49 -34.03 -10.65
C GLN A 290 -6.98 -33.33 -11.91
N LYS A 291 -8.25 -33.51 -12.30
CA LYS A 291 -8.83 -32.76 -13.43
C LYS A 291 -8.84 -31.25 -13.16
N SER A 292 -9.17 -30.82 -11.95
CA SER A 292 -9.11 -29.41 -11.55
C SER A 292 -7.69 -28.85 -11.53
N LEU A 293 -6.70 -29.64 -11.08
CA LEU A 293 -5.29 -29.27 -11.12
C LEU A 293 -4.80 -29.11 -12.57
N ASN A 294 -5.17 -30.04 -13.44
CA ASN A 294 -4.86 -29.97 -14.86
C ASN A 294 -5.51 -28.76 -15.54
N GLN A 295 -6.75 -28.42 -15.17
CA GLN A 295 -7.40 -27.21 -15.68
C GLN A 295 -6.62 -25.95 -15.30
N SER A 296 -6.17 -25.87 -14.04
CA SER A 296 -5.34 -24.74 -13.58
C SER A 296 -4.03 -24.64 -14.37
N LEU A 297 -3.40 -25.77 -14.66
CA LEU A 297 -2.19 -25.84 -15.49
C LEU A 297 -2.43 -25.36 -16.92
N VAL A 298 -3.53 -25.81 -17.55
CA VAL A 298 -3.93 -25.38 -18.90
C VAL A 298 -4.26 -23.88 -18.93
N ASP A 299 -4.83 -23.33 -17.86
CA ASP A 299 -5.11 -21.90 -17.77
C ASP A 299 -3.81 -21.08 -17.68
N VAL A 300 -2.79 -21.55 -16.94
CA VAL A 300 -1.45 -20.92 -16.93
C VAL A 300 -0.81 -20.98 -18.32
N HIS A 301 -0.90 -22.13 -18.98
CA HIS A 301 -0.39 -22.31 -20.35
C HIS A 301 -1.08 -21.36 -21.33
N ARG A 302 -2.40 -21.22 -21.25
CA ARG A 302 -3.16 -20.26 -22.08
C ARG A 302 -2.67 -18.83 -21.85
N THR A 303 -2.51 -18.41 -20.60
CA THR A 303 -1.99 -17.08 -20.25
C THR A 303 -0.58 -16.86 -20.79
N ALA A 304 0.30 -17.86 -20.68
CA ALA A 304 1.64 -17.81 -21.26
C ALA A 304 1.60 -17.65 -22.78
N ASN A 305 0.73 -18.40 -23.46
CA ASN A 305 0.55 -18.34 -24.91
C ASN A 305 -0.03 -16.99 -25.37
N THR A 306 -1.02 -16.44 -24.64
CA THR A 306 -1.59 -15.10 -24.93
C THR A 306 -0.53 -14.01 -24.86
N HIS A 307 0.43 -14.13 -23.94
CA HIS A 307 1.54 -13.17 -23.77
C HIS A 307 2.78 -13.51 -24.61
N GLY A 308 2.73 -14.57 -25.42
CA GLY A 308 3.83 -14.97 -26.30
C GLY A 308 5.08 -15.44 -25.56
N ASP A 309 4.93 -16.19 -24.45
CA ASP A 309 6.05 -16.80 -23.72
C ASP A 309 6.21 -18.30 -24.08
N PRO A 310 6.95 -18.63 -25.16
CA PRO A 310 7.10 -20.01 -25.61
C PRO A 310 7.88 -20.87 -24.62
N HIS A 311 8.79 -20.28 -23.83
CA HIS A 311 9.59 -21.02 -22.86
C HIS A 311 8.73 -21.49 -21.68
N LEU A 312 7.77 -20.67 -21.23
CA LEU A 312 6.82 -21.10 -20.21
C LEU A 312 5.86 -22.16 -20.76
N CYS A 313 5.38 -22.04 -21.99
CA CYS A 313 4.55 -23.08 -22.61
C CYS A 313 5.29 -24.43 -22.66
N ASP A 314 6.51 -24.45 -23.21
CA ASP A 314 7.32 -25.65 -23.36
C ASP A 314 7.66 -26.29 -22.00
N PHE A 315 8.01 -25.47 -21.00
CA PHE A 315 8.27 -25.94 -19.64
C PHE A 315 7.04 -26.66 -19.02
N LEU A 316 5.84 -26.10 -19.21
CA LEU A 316 4.60 -26.71 -18.69
C LEU A 316 4.23 -27.99 -19.46
N GLU A 317 4.44 -28.01 -20.78
CA GLU A 317 4.21 -29.17 -21.64
C GLU A 317 5.09 -30.36 -21.28
N GLN A 318 6.40 -30.14 -21.13
CA GLN A 318 7.37 -31.20 -20.87
C GLN A 318 7.26 -31.78 -19.46
N ASN A 319 7.07 -30.94 -18.45
CA ASN A 319 7.22 -31.35 -17.05
C ASN A 319 5.90 -31.64 -16.32
N PHE A 320 4.76 -31.17 -16.84
CA PHE A 320 3.50 -31.21 -16.08
C PHE A 320 2.32 -31.78 -16.87
N LEU A 321 2.12 -31.36 -18.13
CA LEU A 321 0.91 -31.74 -18.87
C LEU A 321 0.84 -33.26 -19.14
N SER A 322 1.93 -33.87 -19.59
CA SER A 322 2.01 -35.34 -19.78
C SER A 322 1.73 -36.08 -18.48
N ASP A 323 2.41 -35.67 -17.41
CA ASP A 323 2.28 -36.22 -16.05
C ASP A 323 0.84 -36.13 -15.52
N SER A 324 0.16 -35.02 -15.79
CA SER A 324 -1.25 -34.81 -15.41
C SER A 324 -2.19 -35.72 -16.18
N HIS A 325 -2.00 -35.90 -17.49
CA HIS A 325 -2.83 -36.80 -18.30
C HIS A 325 -2.66 -38.27 -17.90
N ASP A 326 -1.43 -38.71 -17.64
CA ASP A 326 -1.13 -40.07 -17.17
C ASP A 326 -1.79 -40.33 -15.81
N ALA A 327 -1.71 -39.37 -14.89
CA ALA A 327 -2.36 -39.47 -13.57
C ALA A 327 -3.89 -39.56 -13.67
N ILE A 328 -4.51 -38.74 -14.53
CA ILE A 328 -5.96 -38.76 -14.75
C ILE A 328 -6.38 -40.11 -15.33
N LYS A 329 -5.61 -40.66 -16.28
CA LYS A 329 -5.88 -41.98 -16.86
C LYS A 329 -5.77 -43.08 -15.81
N GLN A 330 -4.68 -43.10 -15.05
CA GLN A 330 -4.44 -44.09 -13.99
C GLN A 330 -5.55 -44.06 -12.93
N LEU A 331 -5.95 -42.88 -12.45
CA LEU A 331 -7.05 -42.73 -11.51
C LEU A 331 -8.39 -43.18 -12.11
N GLY A 332 -8.63 -42.90 -13.40
CA GLY A 332 -9.82 -43.39 -14.11
C GLY A 332 -9.88 -44.92 -14.17
N ASP A 333 -8.74 -45.57 -14.43
CA ASP A 333 -8.63 -47.03 -14.45
C ASP A 333 -8.84 -47.65 -13.07
N TYR A 334 -8.31 -47.00 -12.03
CA TYR A 334 -8.51 -47.40 -10.63
C TYR A 334 -9.98 -47.28 -10.21
N VAL A 335 -10.64 -46.15 -10.51
CA VAL A 335 -12.07 -45.98 -10.26
C VAL A 335 -12.88 -47.05 -11.00
N GLY A 336 -12.61 -47.27 -12.30
CA GLY A 336 -13.33 -48.27 -13.09
C GLY A 336 -13.13 -49.70 -12.58
N SER A 337 -11.91 -50.05 -12.18
CA SER A 337 -11.58 -51.37 -11.65
C SER A 337 -12.19 -51.61 -10.27
N LEU A 338 -12.04 -50.65 -9.37
CA LEU A 338 -12.60 -50.76 -8.03
C LEU A 338 -14.14 -50.79 -8.07
N THR A 339 -14.77 -49.95 -8.90
CA THR A 339 -16.24 -49.98 -9.10
C THR A 339 -16.72 -51.36 -9.55
N ARG A 340 -15.98 -52.06 -10.42
CA ARG A 340 -16.32 -53.42 -10.84
C ARG A 340 -16.17 -54.42 -9.69
N LEU A 341 -15.09 -54.32 -8.92
CA LEU A 341 -14.84 -55.21 -7.77
C LEU A 341 -15.86 -55.01 -6.64
N THR A 342 -16.34 -53.77 -6.44
CA THR A 342 -17.30 -53.42 -5.40
C THR A 342 -18.76 -53.46 -5.88
N SER A 343 -19.01 -53.84 -7.13
CA SER A 343 -20.36 -53.86 -7.72
C SER A 343 -21.32 -54.87 -7.08
N SER A 344 -20.79 -55.93 -6.48
CA SER A 344 -21.57 -56.90 -5.71
C SER A 344 -21.59 -56.52 -4.23
N SER A 345 -22.77 -56.18 -3.70
CA SER A 345 -22.97 -55.72 -2.32
C SER A 345 -22.51 -56.72 -1.25
N THR A 346 -22.43 -58.01 -1.57
CA THR A 346 -22.00 -59.07 -0.66
C THR A 346 -20.49 -59.08 -0.40
N HIS A 347 -19.68 -58.47 -1.28
CA HIS A 347 -18.22 -58.54 -1.22
C HIS A 347 -17.51 -57.18 -1.39
N GLY A 348 -18.22 -56.05 -1.24
CA GLY A 348 -17.66 -54.70 -1.44
C GLY A 348 -16.35 -54.45 -0.68
N ASN A 349 -16.31 -54.77 0.62
CA ASN A 349 -15.12 -54.58 1.45
C ASN A 349 -13.96 -55.52 1.05
N MET A 350 -14.28 -56.74 0.60
CA MET A 350 -13.28 -57.67 0.06
C MET A 350 -12.68 -57.13 -1.24
N GLY A 351 -13.49 -56.45 -2.06
CA GLY A 351 -13.03 -55.78 -3.27
C GLY A 351 -12.00 -54.68 -2.99
N GLU A 352 -12.23 -53.82 -1.99
CA GLU A 352 -11.26 -52.79 -1.60
C GLU A 352 -9.96 -53.40 -1.06
N TYR A 353 -10.06 -54.45 -0.24
CA TYR A 353 -8.88 -55.16 0.27
C TYR A 353 -8.05 -55.80 -0.84
N LEU A 354 -8.69 -56.51 -1.79
CA LEU A 354 -7.99 -57.12 -2.92
C LEU A 354 -7.35 -56.08 -3.83
N PHE A 355 -8.00 -54.93 -4.01
CA PHE A 355 -7.46 -53.83 -4.79
C PHE A 355 -6.21 -53.24 -4.13
N ASP A 356 -6.24 -53.00 -2.81
CA ASP A 356 -5.08 -52.57 -2.01
C ASP A 356 -3.89 -53.54 -2.16
N LYS A 357 -4.14 -54.85 -2.17
CA LYS A 357 -3.05 -55.84 -2.22
C LYS A 357 -2.49 -56.13 -3.61
N HIS A 358 -3.32 -56.03 -4.65
CA HIS A 358 -2.95 -56.50 -5.98
C HIS A 358 -2.82 -55.40 -7.04
N THR A 359 -3.27 -54.17 -6.76
CA THR A 359 -3.25 -53.08 -7.76
C THR A 359 -2.39 -51.88 -7.34
N LEU A 360 -2.35 -51.53 -6.06
CA LEU A 360 -1.65 -50.33 -5.55
C LEU A 360 -0.26 -50.63 -4.95
#